data_AF-A0AAD6SES6-F1
#
_entry.id   AF-A0AAD6SES6-F1
#
_cell.length_a   1.000
_cell.length_b   1.000
_cell.length_c   1.000
_cell.angle_alpha   90.00
_cell.angle_beta   90.00
_cell.angle_gamma   90.00
#
_symmetry.space_group_name_H-M   'P 1'
#
loop_
_entity.id
_entity.type
_entity.pdbx_description
1 polymer ?
#
loop_
_entity_poly.entity_id
_entity_poly.type
_entity_poly.pdbx_seq_one_letter_code
_entity_poly.pdbx_strand_id
1 'polypeptide(L)'
;MLEEAQLAIPETLKIPVSVDSVTLPVFDTMVSLVARVSNRAMIGVPGCRNDKFLKRQISVAAQAIPMAQVLNWFPKFSRSAVWKLFSVLVGSKDECVALLTYAQQDNPSTITDLLLRYAPEEDLNDAKRLAIRVVHLNMASIHTSSVFRQHYN
;
A
#
# COMPACT_ATOMS: atom_id res chain seq x y z
N MET A 1 -5.54 -10.64 10.26
CA MET A 1 -6.12 -10.35 8.93
C MET A 1 -7.63 -10.58 8.93
N LEU A 2 -8.09 -11.77 9.33
CA LEU A 2 -9.52 -12.11 9.40
C LEU A 2 -10.35 -11.12 10.25
N GLU A 3 -9.90 -10.81 11.46
CA GLU A 3 -10.57 -9.84 12.35
C GLU A 3 -10.74 -8.47 11.70
N GLU A 4 -9.70 -7.99 11.01
CA GLU A 4 -9.77 -6.68 10.35
C GLU A 4 -10.70 -6.73 9.13
N ALA A 5 -10.78 -7.85 8.42
CA ALA A 5 -11.75 -8.02 7.34
C ALA A 5 -13.20 -8.02 7.89
N GLN A 6 -13.45 -8.73 8.99
CA GLN A 6 -14.76 -8.75 9.66
C GLN A 6 -15.19 -7.35 10.14
N LEU A 7 -14.23 -6.50 10.52
CA LEU A 7 -14.48 -5.11 10.90
C LEU A 7 -14.64 -4.18 9.69
N ALA A 8 -13.71 -4.24 8.73
CA ALA A 8 -13.64 -3.28 7.63
C ALA A 8 -14.74 -3.48 6.58
N ILE A 9 -15.20 -4.72 6.36
CA ILE A 9 -16.29 -5.01 5.40
C ILE A 9 -17.58 -4.25 5.76
N PRO A 10 -18.17 -4.42 6.97
CA PRO A 10 -19.40 -3.71 7.31
C PRO A 10 -19.21 -2.18 7.36
N GLU A 11 -18.05 -1.70 7.85
CA GLU A 11 -17.73 -0.27 7.88
C GLU A 11 -17.66 0.37 6.49
N THR A 12 -17.19 -0.39 5.49
CA THR A 12 -17.03 0.11 4.12
C THR A 12 -18.33 0.01 3.33
N LEU A 13 -19.10 -1.07 3.52
CA LEU A 13 -20.36 -1.28 2.80
C LEU A 13 -21.51 -0.42 3.33
N LYS A 14 -21.49 -0.05 4.62
CA LYS A 14 -22.48 0.82 5.28
C LYS A 14 -23.93 0.49 4.91
N ILE A 15 -24.27 -0.80 4.83
CA ILE A 15 -25.61 -1.26 4.44
C ILE A 15 -26.59 -0.80 5.54
N PRO A 16 -27.54 0.11 5.25
CA PRO A 16 -28.55 0.49 6.21
C PRO A 16 -29.46 -0.71 6.51
N VAL A 17 -29.88 -0.87 7.75
CA VAL A 17 -30.73 -2.00 8.20
C VAL A 17 -32.07 -2.08 7.46
N SER A 18 -32.50 -0.98 6.82
CA SER A 18 -33.78 -0.86 6.12
C SER A 18 -33.75 -1.17 4.61
N VAL A 19 -32.60 -1.55 4.04
CA VAL A 19 -32.46 -1.79 2.59
C VAL A 19 -31.60 -3.02 2.29
N ASP A 20 -32.07 -3.84 1.36
CA ASP A 20 -31.42 -5.11 0.99
C ASP A 20 -30.24 -4.95 0.02
N SER A 21 -30.05 -3.77 -0.57
CA SER A 21 -28.92 -3.48 -1.45
C SER A 21 -28.51 -2.01 -1.41
N VAL A 22 -27.22 -1.75 -1.68
CA VAL A 22 -26.64 -0.40 -1.76
C VAL A 22 -25.78 -0.29 -3.00
N THR A 23 -25.84 0.86 -3.67
CA THR A 23 -24.95 1.18 -4.79
C THR A 23 -23.67 1.79 -4.22
N LEU A 24 -22.53 1.23 -4.63
CA LEU A 24 -21.22 1.68 -4.18
C LEU A 24 -20.21 1.68 -5.34
N PRO A 25 -19.19 2.56 -5.32
CA PRO A 25 -18.09 2.52 -6.28
C PRO A 25 -17.24 1.29 -6.00
N VAL A 26 -17.61 0.14 -6.59
CA VAL A 26 -17.04 -1.18 -6.31
C VAL A 26 -15.51 -1.17 -6.33
N PHE A 27 -14.92 -0.49 -7.30
CA PHE A 27 -13.46 -0.40 -7.43
C PHE A 27 -12.83 0.32 -6.24
N ASP A 28 -13.21 1.57 -5.97
CA ASP A 28 -12.63 2.36 -4.88
C ASP A 28 -12.87 1.72 -3.51
N THR A 29 -14.07 1.18 -3.30
CA THR A 29 -14.43 0.42 -2.10
C THR A 29 -13.52 -0.79 -1.93
N MET A 30 -13.31 -1.57 -2.99
CA MET A 30 -12.48 -2.77 -2.90
C MET A 30 -11.00 -2.48 -2.78
N VAL A 31 -10.47 -1.47 -3.46
CA VAL A 31 -9.10 -1.00 -3.31
C VAL A 31 -8.85 -0.56 -1.86
N SER A 32 -9.76 0.23 -1.29
CA SER A 32 -9.67 0.67 0.11
C SER A 32 -9.74 -0.49 1.10
N LEU A 33 -10.66 -1.43 0.90
CA LEU A 33 -10.83 -2.60 1.75
C LEU A 33 -9.59 -3.51 1.71
N VAL A 34 -9.10 -3.83 0.50
CA VAL A 34 -7.89 -4.64 0.31
C VAL A 34 -6.69 -3.94 0.93
N ALA A 35 -6.53 -2.63 0.72
CA ALA A 35 -5.44 -1.88 1.32
C ALA A 35 -5.46 -1.98 2.85
N ARG A 36 -6.62 -1.79 3.49
CA ARG A 36 -6.76 -1.91 4.95
C ARG A 36 -6.45 -3.32 5.44
N VAL A 37 -7.04 -4.35 4.83
CA VAL A 37 -6.85 -5.75 5.26
C VAL A 37 -5.40 -6.23 5.04
N SER A 38 -4.78 -5.90 3.90
CA SER A 38 -3.37 -6.23 3.64
C SER A 38 -2.43 -5.50 4.59
N ASN A 39 -2.69 -4.22 4.86
CA ASN A 39 -1.91 -3.46 5.84
C ASN A 39 -1.97 -4.06 7.25
N ARG A 40 -3.09 -4.67 7.67
CA ARG A 40 -3.16 -5.35 8.97
C ARG A 40 -2.10 -6.43 9.12
N ALA A 41 -1.81 -7.16 8.06
CA ALA A 41 -0.80 -8.22 8.06
C ALA A 41 0.63 -7.72 7.82
N MET A 42 0.78 -6.56 7.17
CA MET A 42 2.10 -6.02 6.81
C MET A 42 2.68 -5.05 7.82
N ILE A 43 1.84 -4.24 8.48
CA ILE A 43 2.26 -3.19 9.42
C ILE A 43 1.44 -3.15 10.72
N GLY A 44 0.47 -4.06 10.90
CA GLY A 44 -0.34 -4.13 12.13
C GLY A 44 -1.48 -3.10 12.19
N VAL A 45 -2.09 -2.96 13.37
CA VAL A 45 -3.24 -2.06 13.61
C VAL A 45 -2.96 -0.58 13.30
N PRO A 46 -1.86 0.04 13.80
CA PRO A 46 -1.71 1.49 13.72
C PRO A 46 -1.60 1.98 12.27
N GLY A 47 -1.01 1.18 11.39
CA GLY A 47 -0.91 1.51 9.97
C GLY A 47 -2.14 1.13 9.15
N CYS A 48 -2.85 0.05 9.51
CA CYS A 48 -3.98 -0.42 8.73
C CYS A 48 -5.26 0.43 8.89
N ARG A 49 -5.36 1.23 9.94
CA ARG A 49 -6.50 2.13 10.20
C ARG A 49 -6.18 3.62 9.99
N ASN A 50 -4.97 3.92 9.52
CA ASN A 50 -4.56 5.29 9.26
C ASN A 50 -4.99 5.71 7.84
N ASP A 51 -6.09 6.44 7.75
CA ASP A 51 -6.67 6.90 6.47
C ASP A 51 -5.67 7.69 5.60
N LYS A 52 -4.82 8.51 6.21
CA LYS A 52 -3.81 9.29 5.48
C LYS A 52 -2.81 8.34 4.81
N PHE A 53 -2.35 7.34 5.55
CA PHE A 53 -1.42 6.33 5.07
C PHE A 53 -2.03 5.44 3.98
N LEU A 54 -3.26 4.97 4.19
CA LEU A 54 -3.99 4.14 3.21
C LEU A 54 -4.19 4.87 1.89
N LYS A 55 -4.72 6.11 1.94
CA LYS A 55 -4.91 6.93 0.73
C LYS A 55 -3.61 7.16 -0.01
N ARG A 56 -2.53 7.39 0.74
CA ARG A 56 -1.20 7.59 0.15
C ARG A 56 -0.69 6.33 -0.56
N GLN A 57 -0.81 5.17 0.08
CA GLN A 57 -0.41 3.90 -0.53
C GLN A 57 -1.24 3.55 -1.76
N ILE A 58 -2.56 3.74 -1.69
CA ILE A 58 -3.46 3.51 -2.82
C ILE A 58 -3.09 4.40 -4.00
N SER A 59 -2.80 5.68 -3.75
CA SER A 59 -2.34 6.61 -4.79
C SER A 59 -1.02 6.15 -5.43
N VAL A 60 -0.06 5.69 -4.63
CA VAL A 60 1.22 5.17 -5.14
C VAL A 60 0.98 3.89 -5.96
N ALA A 61 0.10 3.01 -5.51
CA ALA A 61 -0.27 1.78 -6.23
C ALA A 61 -0.93 2.08 -7.58
N ALA A 62 -1.90 3.00 -7.61
CA ALA A 62 -2.59 3.39 -8.83
C ALA A 62 -1.66 4.06 -9.85
N GLN A 63 -0.66 4.82 -9.39
CA GLN A 63 0.28 5.53 -10.25
C GLN A 63 1.45 4.65 -10.74
N ALA A 64 1.65 3.46 -10.18
CA ALA A 64 2.82 2.63 -10.46
C ALA A 64 2.88 2.10 -11.90
N ILE A 65 1.78 1.57 -12.44
CA ILE A 65 1.72 1.07 -13.83
C ILE A 65 1.85 2.18 -14.87
N PRO A 66 1.06 3.27 -14.84
CA PRO A 66 1.21 4.32 -15.84
C PRO A 66 2.62 4.90 -15.78
N MET A 67 3.24 4.95 -14.58
CA MET A 67 4.64 5.36 -14.46
C MET A 67 5.62 4.38 -15.10
N ALA A 68 5.45 3.07 -14.89
CA ALA A 68 6.31 2.06 -15.52
C ALA A 68 6.21 2.12 -17.05
N GLN A 69 5.01 2.38 -17.58
CA GLN A 69 4.78 2.57 -19.01
C GLN A 69 5.47 3.84 -19.53
N VAL A 70 5.30 4.97 -18.84
CA VAL A 70 5.98 6.24 -19.18
C VAL A 70 7.50 6.06 -19.15
N LEU A 71 8.05 5.41 -18.12
CA LEU A 71 9.49 5.17 -17.99
C LEU A 71 10.03 4.27 -19.11
N ASN A 72 9.20 3.34 -19.62
CA ASN A 72 9.57 2.49 -20.74
C ASN A 72 9.63 3.23 -22.08
N TRP A 73 8.90 4.35 -22.23
CA TRP A 73 9.00 5.22 -23.42
C TRP A 73 10.30 6.03 -23.46
N PHE A 74 10.98 6.16 -22.32
CA PHE A 74 12.25 6.87 -22.25
C PHE A 74 13.47 5.96 -22.48
N PRO A 75 14.47 6.42 -23.25
CA PRO A 75 15.73 5.71 -23.44
C PRO A 75 16.47 5.57 -22.11
N LYS A 76 17.26 4.49 -21.96
CA LYS A 76 17.86 4.09 -20.67
C LYS A 76 18.64 5.20 -19.96
N PHE A 77 19.28 6.11 -20.70
CA PHE A 77 20.06 7.21 -20.12
C PHE A 77 19.20 8.31 -19.47
N SER A 78 17.98 8.57 -19.97
CA SER A 78 17.11 9.61 -19.43
C SER A 78 16.19 9.11 -18.31
N ARG A 79 16.06 7.78 -18.15
CA ARG A 79 15.24 7.16 -17.10
C ARG A 79 15.60 7.65 -15.70
N SER A 80 16.88 7.87 -15.40
CA SER A 80 17.32 8.38 -14.09
C SER A 80 16.77 9.79 -13.80
N ALA A 81 16.77 10.68 -14.80
CA ALA A 81 16.24 12.03 -14.66
C ALA A 81 14.71 12.03 -14.50
N VAL A 82 14.02 11.20 -15.29
CA VAL A 82 12.56 11.01 -15.21
C VAL A 82 12.16 10.45 -13.84
N TRP A 83 12.93 9.51 -13.29
CA TRP A 83 12.70 8.94 -11.96
C TRP A 83 12.87 9.99 -10.85
N LYS A 84 13.89 10.84 -10.95
CA LYS A 84 14.13 11.93 -9.99
C LYS A 84 13.01 12.97 -10.02
N LEU A 85 12.59 13.41 -11.21
CA LEU A 85 11.49 14.36 -11.37
C LEU A 85 10.18 13.80 -10.79
N PHE A 86 9.92 12.52 -11.03
CA PHE A 86 8.75 11.84 -10.51
C PHE A 86 8.78 11.65 -8.98
N SER A 87 9.95 11.39 -8.41
CA SER A 87 10.12 11.31 -6.94
C SER A 87 9.74 12.61 -6.25
N VAL A 88 9.97 13.75 -6.93
CA VAL A 88 9.56 15.07 -6.45
C VAL A 88 8.04 15.27 -6.59
N LEU A 89 7.46 14.83 -7.71
CA LEU A 89 6.02 14.98 -8.01
C LEU A 89 5.11 14.08 -7.18
N VAL A 90 5.46 12.80 -7.03
CA VAL A 90 4.66 11.85 -6.25
C VAL A 90 4.77 12.14 -4.77
N GLY A 91 5.78 12.89 -4.31
CA GLY A 91 5.94 13.32 -2.93
C GLY A 91 6.69 12.29 -2.08
N SER A 92 7.32 12.79 -1.02
CA SER A 92 8.42 12.10 -0.34
C SER A 92 8.05 10.73 0.24
N LYS A 93 8.99 9.78 0.04
CA LYS A 93 9.06 8.48 0.74
C LYS A 93 9.11 8.66 2.27
N ASP A 94 9.48 9.85 2.76
CA ASP A 94 9.76 10.12 4.16
C ASP A 94 8.52 10.03 5.07
N GLU A 95 7.30 10.32 4.58
CA GLU A 95 6.08 10.12 5.38
C GLU A 95 5.76 8.63 5.60
N CYS A 96 5.94 7.80 4.57
CA CYS A 96 5.74 6.35 4.72
C CYS A 96 6.83 5.71 5.60
N VAL A 97 8.06 6.21 5.53
CA VAL A 97 9.17 5.79 6.39
C VAL A 97 8.90 6.18 7.85
N ALA A 98 8.45 7.42 8.11
CA ALA A 98 8.11 7.89 9.45
C ALA A 98 6.96 7.09 10.09
N LEU A 99 5.96 6.70 9.30
CA LEU A 99 4.83 5.89 9.77
C LEU A 99 5.20 4.43 10.03
N LEU A 100 6.22 3.90 9.34
CA LEU A 100 6.74 2.55 9.59
C LEU A 100 7.57 2.46 10.87
N THR A 101 8.36 3.50 11.19
CA THR A 101 9.05 3.60 12.49
C THR A 101 8.09 3.60 13.67
N TYR A 102 6.89 4.19 13.52
CA TYR A 102 5.85 4.17 14.55
C TYR A 102 5.19 2.78 14.66
N ALA A 103 4.91 2.12 13.54
CA ALA A 103 4.29 0.79 13.52
C ALA A 103 5.19 -0.33 14.07
N GLN A 104 6.52 -0.20 13.98
CA GLN A 104 7.48 -1.15 14.54
C GLN A 104 7.46 -1.23 16.08
N GLN A 105 7.06 -0.16 16.77
CA GLN A 105 7.05 -0.16 18.24
C GLN A 105 5.91 -1.00 18.85
N ASP A 106 4.84 -1.26 18.10
CA ASP A 106 3.58 -1.74 18.68
C ASP A 106 3.29 -3.23 18.40
N ASN A 107 3.96 -3.87 17.42
CA ASN A 107 3.79 -5.31 17.19
C ASN A 107 4.92 -6.02 16.40
N PRO A 108 5.79 -6.81 17.07
CA PRO A 108 6.95 -7.47 16.44
C PRO A 108 6.64 -8.73 15.62
N SER A 109 5.37 -9.09 15.37
CA SER A 109 4.98 -10.35 14.70
C SER A 109 4.56 -10.20 13.23
N THR A 110 4.88 -9.07 12.61
CA THR A 110 4.30 -8.65 11.33
C THR A 110 5.19 -9.04 10.13
N ILE A 111 4.71 -9.06 8.88
CA ILE A 111 5.56 -9.31 7.68
C ILE A 111 6.77 -8.36 7.62
N THR A 112 6.66 -7.15 8.20
CA THR A 112 7.82 -6.25 8.40
C THR A 112 8.93 -6.90 9.22
N ASP A 113 8.62 -7.65 10.28
CA ASP A 113 9.59 -8.42 11.07
C ASP A 113 10.21 -9.56 10.25
N LEU A 114 9.41 -10.24 9.44
CA LEU A 114 9.91 -11.28 8.54
C LEU A 114 10.88 -10.69 7.49
N LEU A 115 10.54 -9.53 6.91
CA LEU A 115 11.42 -8.82 5.99
C LEU A 115 12.70 -8.32 6.66
N LEU A 116 12.64 -7.96 7.95
CA LEU A 116 13.82 -7.61 8.74
C LEU A 116 14.72 -8.84 8.95
N ARG A 117 14.16 -9.98 9.36
CA ARG A 117 14.93 -11.21 9.62
C ARG A 117 15.67 -11.75 8.39
N TYR A 118 15.11 -11.56 7.20
CA TYR A 118 15.70 -12.05 5.94
C TYR A 118 16.36 -10.93 5.12
N ALA A 119 16.47 -9.71 5.65
CA ALA A 119 17.19 -8.65 4.97
C ALA A 119 18.70 -8.93 4.97
N PRO A 120 19.43 -8.61 3.89
CA PRO A 120 20.89 -8.58 3.90
C PRO A 120 21.39 -7.69 5.04
N GLU A 121 22.51 -8.04 5.68
CA GLU A 121 23.08 -7.26 6.80
C GLU A 121 23.35 -5.79 6.42
N GLU A 122 23.66 -5.55 5.15
CA GLU A 122 23.86 -4.23 4.55
C GLU A 122 22.61 -3.33 4.63
N ASP A 123 21.42 -3.93 4.64
CA ASP A 123 20.14 -3.22 4.68
C ASP A 123 19.53 -3.16 6.09
N LEU A 124 19.99 -4.01 7.02
CA LEU A 124 19.55 -3.99 8.43
C LEU A 124 19.88 -2.66 9.10
N ASN A 125 20.98 -2.02 8.70
CA ASN A 125 21.42 -0.72 9.23
C ASN A 125 20.74 0.49 8.56
N ASP A 126 19.93 0.27 7.52
CA ASP A 126 19.24 1.33 6.77
C ASP A 126 17.71 1.16 6.87
N ALA A 127 17.15 1.68 7.97
CA ALA A 127 15.72 1.69 8.23
C ALA A 127 14.88 2.28 7.07
N LYS A 128 15.46 3.20 6.29
CA LYS A 128 14.80 3.79 5.12
C LYS A 128 14.65 2.79 3.98
N ARG A 129 15.68 1.98 3.71
CA ARG A 129 15.61 0.91 2.69
C ARG A 129 14.61 -0.17 3.04
N LEU A 130 14.58 -0.58 4.31
CA LEU A 130 13.62 -1.54 4.82
C LEU A 130 12.18 -1.02 4.69
N ALA A 131 11.95 0.24 5.07
CA ALA A 131 10.66 0.85 4.93
C ALA A 131 10.18 0.92 3.47
N ILE A 132 11.08 1.25 2.54
CA ILE A 132 10.77 1.25 1.10
C ILE A 132 10.35 -0.14 0.62
N ARG A 133 10.99 -1.21 1.09
CA ARG A 133 10.64 -2.60 0.72
C ARG A 133 9.25 -2.97 1.19
N VAL A 134 8.90 -2.65 2.44
CA VAL A 134 7.56 -2.90 3.00
C VAL A 134 6.50 -2.15 2.19
N VAL A 135 6.73 -0.87 1.88
CA VAL A 135 5.81 -0.06 1.05
C VAL A 135 5.64 -0.66 -0.34
N HIS A 136 6.72 -1.08 -1.00
CA HIS A 136 6.63 -1.67 -2.33
C HIS A 136 5.91 -3.03 -2.31
N LEU A 137 6.16 -3.88 -1.32
CA LEU A 137 5.47 -5.17 -1.20
C LEU A 137 3.97 -4.97 -0.98
N ASN A 138 3.61 -4.00 -0.15
CA ASN A 138 2.23 -3.66 0.13
C ASN A 138 1.52 -3.07 -1.08
N MET A 139 2.19 -2.12 -1.74
CA MET A 139 1.75 -1.56 -3.02
C MET A 139 1.50 -2.66 -4.06
N ALA A 140 2.45 -3.59 -4.23
CA ALA A 140 2.32 -4.70 -5.15
C ALA A 140 1.13 -5.60 -4.79
N SER A 141 0.91 -5.87 -3.50
CA SER A 141 -0.22 -6.68 -3.03
C SER A 141 -1.57 -6.02 -3.28
N ILE A 142 -1.68 -4.72 -3.03
CA ILE A 142 -2.89 -3.94 -3.31
C ILE A 142 -3.13 -3.94 -4.81
N HIS A 143 -2.08 -3.64 -5.58
CA HIS A 143 -2.13 -3.56 -7.02
C HIS A 143 -2.62 -4.88 -7.64
N THR A 144 -1.96 -6.01 -7.37
CA THR A 144 -2.37 -7.31 -7.95
C THR A 144 -3.77 -7.72 -7.52
N SER A 145 -4.13 -7.51 -6.25
CA SER A 145 -5.42 -7.96 -5.70
C SER A 145 -6.60 -7.09 -6.16
N SER A 146 -6.37 -5.82 -6.47
CA SER A 146 -7.41 -4.89 -6.93
C SER A 146 -7.51 -4.79 -8.45
N VAL A 147 -6.37 -4.81 -9.17
CA VAL A 147 -6.33 -4.78 -10.64
C VAL A 147 -6.77 -6.11 -11.27
N PHE A 148 -6.62 -7.25 -10.57
CA PHE A 148 -7.14 -8.54 -11.02
C PHE A 148 -8.66 -8.52 -11.30
N ARG A 149 -9.41 -7.53 -10.79
CA ARG A 149 -10.85 -7.37 -11.06
C ARG A 149 -11.24 -6.46 -12.21
N GLN A 150 -10.30 -5.96 -13.02
CA GLN A 150 -10.62 -5.19 -14.23
C GLN A 150 -11.04 -6.04 -15.46
N HIS A 151 -11.02 -7.38 -15.39
CA HIS A 151 -11.28 -8.24 -16.56
C HIS A 151 -12.76 -8.57 -16.85
N TYR A 152 -13.70 -7.69 -16.51
CA TYR A 152 -15.08 -7.77 -17.03
C TYR A 152 -15.50 -6.39 -17.56
N ASN A 153 -15.15 -6.12 -18.81
CA ASN A 153 -15.87 -5.25 -19.74
C ASN A 153 -16.00 -6.01 -21.05
#